data_AF-B7BDI4-F1
#
_entry.id   AF-B7BDI4-F1
#
_cell.length_a   1.000
_cell.length_b   1.000
_cell.length_c   1.000
_cell.angle_alpha   90.00
_cell.angle_beta   90.00
_cell.angle_gamma   90.00
#
_symmetry.space_group_name_H-M   'P 1'
#
loop_
_entity.id
_entity.type
_entity.pdbx_description
1 polymer ?
#
loop_
_entity_poly.entity_id
_entity_poly.type
_entity_poly.pdbx_seq_one_letter_code
_entity_poly.pdbx_strand_id
1 'polypeptide(L)'
;MKTGTSIILLLYLSIGILHGQQTDADKGLPGKLMQDYFSAAQEYALIYNGKEYSRYEKQTTNHPYLVNAEFEEGTISSGKTLYPRLLMKLDLFRDELVLQSPKKLYPVVAEKDRIDYILLNGYHIINPSVRGWQDLIGDEYVVLLSDSIYPVIKKYIVTYEEKVNGLSIEASFRIKERFYVVKENRCYPVKNKRALLNLFPDKKKELSRYAREQKLNFKKWPEQAFVTIVKQYETLNK
;
A
#
# COMPACT_ATOMS: atom_id res chain seq x y z
N MET A 1 80.14 -37.61 -23.05
CA MET A 1 78.87 -38.15 -23.58
C MET A 1 77.80 -38.10 -22.50
N LYS A 2 76.92 -37.09 -22.56
CA LYS A 2 75.51 -37.19 -22.19
C LYS A 2 74.83 -35.92 -22.69
N THR A 3 73.96 -36.17 -23.65
CA THR A 3 73.16 -35.29 -24.48
C THR A 3 71.97 -34.70 -23.74
N GLY A 4 71.60 -33.49 -24.14
CA GLY A 4 70.22 -33.03 -24.20
C GLY A 4 69.70 -32.35 -22.92
N THR A 5 68.82 -31.35 -22.97
CA THR A 5 68.05 -30.81 -24.09
C THR A 5 67.53 -29.44 -23.64
N SER A 6 67.63 -28.41 -24.49
CA SER A 6 67.07 -27.08 -24.24
C SER A 6 65.55 -27.13 -24.17
N ILE A 7 64.96 -26.58 -23.11
CA ILE A 7 63.51 -26.41 -22.96
C ILE A 7 63.18 -24.94 -23.24
N ILE A 8 62.42 -24.72 -24.32
CA ILE A 8 61.82 -23.44 -24.68
C ILE A 8 60.61 -23.21 -23.76
N LEU A 9 60.63 -22.11 -23.01
CA LEU A 9 59.53 -21.68 -22.15
C LEU A 9 58.54 -20.85 -22.99
N LEU A 10 57.42 -21.45 -23.39
CA LEU A 10 56.30 -20.78 -24.07
C LEU A 10 55.30 -20.27 -23.02
N LEU A 11 55.36 -18.96 -22.76
CA LEU A 11 54.37 -18.22 -21.95
C LEU A 11 53.10 -18.00 -22.78
N TYR A 12 52.05 -18.78 -22.51
CA TYR A 12 50.70 -18.47 -22.98
C TYR A 12 50.00 -17.54 -21.97
N LEU A 13 49.92 -16.25 -22.31
CA LEU A 13 48.97 -15.32 -21.71
C LEU A 13 47.56 -15.65 -22.25
N SER A 14 46.73 -16.30 -21.44
CA SER A 14 45.28 -16.33 -21.67
C SER A 14 44.65 -15.15 -20.96
N ILE A 15 44.37 -14.08 -21.69
CA ILE A 15 43.51 -12.97 -21.26
C ILE A 15 42.10 -13.54 -21.13
N GLY A 16 41.67 -13.83 -19.90
CA GLY A 16 40.28 -14.16 -19.62
C GLY A 16 39.42 -12.92 -19.84
N ILE A 17 38.60 -12.93 -20.89
CA ILE A 17 37.52 -11.95 -21.07
C ILE A 17 36.47 -12.26 -20.00
N LEU A 18 36.56 -11.55 -18.87
CA LEU A 18 35.53 -11.45 -17.86
C LEU A 18 34.26 -10.88 -18.51
N HIS A 19 33.34 -11.76 -18.86
CA HIS A 19 31.96 -11.37 -19.13
C HIS A 19 31.31 -11.04 -17.79
N GLY A 20 31.44 -9.78 -17.37
CA GLY A 20 30.61 -9.24 -16.29
C GLY A 20 29.15 -9.28 -16.74
N GLN A 21 28.38 -10.23 -16.20
CA GLN A 21 26.93 -10.17 -16.34
C GLN A 21 26.44 -8.91 -15.62
N GLN A 22 25.99 -7.96 -16.41
CA GLN A 22 25.22 -6.82 -15.96
C GLN A 22 23.86 -7.37 -15.50
N THR A 23 23.74 -7.66 -14.21
CA THR A 23 22.45 -8.03 -13.62
C THR A 23 21.57 -6.80 -13.59
N ASP A 24 20.59 -6.76 -14.48
CA ASP A 24 19.39 -5.92 -14.36
C ASP A 24 18.67 -6.30 -13.06
N ALA A 25 19.10 -5.69 -11.95
CA ALA A 25 18.54 -5.90 -10.64
C ALA A 25 17.33 -4.98 -10.43
N ASP A 26 16.21 -5.25 -11.12
CA ASP A 26 14.93 -4.63 -10.74
C ASP A 26 13.66 -5.34 -11.23
N LYS A 27 13.60 -6.67 -11.11
CA LYS A 27 12.34 -7.41 -11.29
C LYS A 27 12.17 -8.36 -10.13
N GLY A 28 11.08 -8.21 -9.37
CA GLY A 28 10.67 -9.16 -8.34
C GLY A 28 10.60 -10.59 -8.87
N LEU A 29 10.48 -11.58 -7.98
CA LEU A 29 10.47 -12.99 -8.40
C LEU A 29 9.43 -13.23 -9.51
N PRO A 30 9.81 -13.87 -10.64
CA PRO A 30 8.88 -14.20 -11.72
C PRO A 30 7.64 -14.93 -11.19
N GLY A 31 6.45 -14.63 -11.72
CA GLY A 31 5.17 -15.14 -11.18
C GLY A 31 5.10 -16.67 -11.01
N LYS A 32 5.79 -17.44 -11.86
CA LYS A 32 5.91 -18.89 -11.73
C LYS A 32 6.72 -19.30 -10.49
N LEU A 33 7.85 -18.65 -10.23
CA LEU A 33 8.69 -18.89 -9.05
C LEU A 33 7.94 -18.56 -7.75
N MET A 34 7.09 -17.52 -7.75
CA MET A 34 6.24 -17.20 -6.60
C MET A 34 5.15 -18.25 -6.35
N GLN A 35 4.56 -18.80 -7.41
CA GLN A 35 3.58 -19.86 -7.28
C GLN A 35 4.23 -21.15 -6.77
N ASP A 36 5.43 -21.48 -7.24
CA ASP A 36 6.22 -22.61 -6.74
C ASP A 36 6.60 -22.39 -5.26
N TYR A 37 7.03 -21.17 -4.89
CA TYR A 37 7.30 -20.79 -3.51
C TYR A 37 6.07 -20.99 -2.61
N PHE A 38 4.90 -20.47 -2.98
CA PHE A 38 3.70 -20.65 -2.16
C PHE A 38 3.24 -22.10 -2.10
N SER A 39 3.39 -22.85 -3.19
CA SER A 39 3.04 -24.27 -3.22
C SER A 39 3.94 -25.08 -2.29
N ALA A 40 5.22 -24.69 -2.16
CA ALA A 40 6.19 -25.34 -1.29
C ALA A 40 6.11 -24.85 0.17
N ALA A 41 6.11 -23.53 0.38
CA ALA A 41 6.18 -22.89 1.69
C ALA A 41 4.82 -22.88 2.41
N GLN A 42 3.71 -22.73 1.67
CA GLN A 42 2.34 -22.75 2.19
C GLN A 42 2.18 -21.86 3.44
N GLU A 43 1.91 -22.45 4.60
CA GLU A 43 1.74 -21.75 5.88
C GLU A 43 3.03 -21.23 6.51
N TYR A 44 4.18 -21.71 6.03
CA TYR A 44 5.51 -21.24 6.43
C TYR A 44 6.03 -20.09 5.56
N ALA A 45 5.21 -19.61 4.62
CA ALA A 45 5.55 -18.42 3.86
C ALA A 45 5.78 -17.24 4.83
N LEU A 46 6.84 -16.46 4.60
CA LEU A 46 7.28 -15.42 5.54
C LEU A 46 6.20 -14.37 5.84
N ILE A 47 5.26 -14.19 4.90
CA ILE A 47 4.13 -13.28 5.05
C ILE A 47 3.16 -13.68 6.17
N TYR A 48 3.17 -14.96 6.59
CA TYR A 48 2.33 -15.49 7.66
C TYR A 48 3.00 -15.56 9.05
N ASN A 49 4.21 -15.02 9.20
CA ASN A 49 5.01 -15.13 10.44
C ASN A 49 4.63 -14.14 11.56
N GLY A 50 3.49 -13.45 11.46
CA GLY A 50 3.06 -12.53 12.50
C GLY A 50 2.23 -13.17 13.61
N LYS A 51 1.76 -12.31 14.53
CA LYS A 51 0.94 -12.75 15.66
C LYS A 51 -0.43 -13.26 15.21
N GLU A 52 -1.04 -14.13 16.01
CA GLU A 52 -2.44 -14.51 15.83
C GLU A 52 -3.35 -13.28 15.95
N TYR A 53 -4.35 -13.18 15.08
CA TYR A 53 -5.33 -12.12 15.12
C TYR A 53 -6.42 -12.42 16.16
N SER A 54 -6.44 -11.63 17.24
CA SER A 54 -7.44 -11.79 18.30
C SER A 54 -8.81 -11.26 17.86
N ARG A 55 -9.86 -12.05 18.06
CA ARG A 55 -11.23 -11.59 17.81
C ARG A 55 -11.62 -10.45 18.78
N TYR A 56 -12.52 -9.56 18.35
CA TYR A 56 -13.19 -8.64 19.27
C TYR A 56 -14.07 -9.40 20.26
N GLU A 57 -13.90 -9.13 21.55
CA GLU A 57 -14.67 -9.82 22.61
C GLU A 57 -16.14 -9.42 22.61
N LYS A 58 -16.40 -8.13 22.40
CA LYS A 58 -17.76 -7.58 22.34
C LYS A 58 -18.32 -7.72 20.94
N GLN A 59 -19.58 -8.16 20.84
CA GLN A 59 -20.32 -8.07 19.59
C GLN A 59 -20.61 -6.60 19.27
N THR A 60 -20.32 -6.20 18.05
CA THR A 60 -20.54 -4.84 17.55
C THR A 60 -21.61 -4.82 16.47
N THR A 61 -22.36 -3.72 16.36
CA THR A 61 -23.44 -3.59 15.35
C THR A 61 -22.91 -3.42 13.92
N ASN A 62 -21.64 -3.11 13.76
CA ASN A 62 -20.91 -3.06 12.50
C ASN A 62 -19.47 -3.55 12.67
N HIS A 63 -18.64 -3.45 11.63
CA HIS A 63 -17.25 -3.92 11.65
C HIS A 63 -16.25 -2.80 11.35
N PRO A 64 -15.00 -2.92 11.83
CA PRO A 64 -13.93 -1.94 11.59
C PRO A 64 -13.15 -2.21 10.30
N TYR A 65 -13.52 -3.22 9.51
CA TYR A 65 -12.75 -3.65 8.34
C TYR A 65 -12.94 -2.76 7.11
N LEU A 66 -11.91 -2.66 6.27
CA LEU A 66 -11.94 -1.96 4.99
C LEU A 66 -12.93 -2.61 4.01
N VAL A 67 -13.97 -1.88 3.64
CA VAL A 67 -15.04 -2.27 2.69
C VAL A 67 -15.90 -3.44 3.18
N ASN A 68 -15.34 -4.63 3.36
CA ASN A 68 -16.07 -5.87 3.71
C ASN A 68 -15.56 -6.50 5.00
N ALA A 69 -16.40 -7.27 5.70
CA ALA A 69 -16.02 -8.00 6.91
C ALA A 69 -15.28 -9.31 6.67
N GLU A 70 -15.53 -9.90 5.50
CA GLU A 70 -14.97 -11.17 5.06
C GLU A 70 -13.54 -11.01 4.55
N PHE A 71 -12.85 -12.14 4.41
CA PHE A 71 -11.55 -12.18 3.75
C PHE A 71 -11.74 -12.07 2.24
N GLU A 72 -11.02 -11.14 1.64
CA GLU A 72 -11.05 -10.85 0.21
C GLU A 72 -9.67 -11.13 -0.40
N GLU A 73 -9.65 -11.46 -1.68
CA GLU A 73 -8.40 -11.68 -2.39
C GLU A 73 -7.67 -10.34 -2.62
N GLY A 74 -6.39 -10.29 -2.26
CA GLY A 74 -5.53 -9.12 -2.46
C GLY A 74 -4.09 -9.49 -2.79
N THR A 75 -3.27 -8.46 -2.97
CA THR A 75 -1.83 -8.61 -3.24
C THR A 75 -1.01 -7.77 -2.25
N ILE A 76 0.09 -8.32 -1.75
CA ILE A 76 1.03 -7.60 -0.88
C ILE A 76 2.39 -7.53 -1.55
N SER A 77 3.01 -6.36 -1.55
CA SER A 77 4.45 -6.23 -1.78
C SER A 77 5.18 -6.12 -0.45
N SER A 78 6.27 -6.86 -0.33
CA SER A 78 7.17 -6.79 0.81
C SER A 78 8.61 -7.01 0.34
N GLY A 79 9.41 -5.96 0.42
CA GLY A 79 10.77 -5.92 -0.11
C GLY A 79 10.80 -6.15 -1.62
N LYS A 80 11.41 -7.26 -2.05
CA LYS A 80 11.49 -7.65 -3.47
C LYS A 80 10.47 -8.72 -3.86
N THR A 81 9.55 -9.04 -2.96
CA THR A 81 8.63 -10.16 -3.09
C THR A 81 7.20 -9.67 -3.23
N LEU A 82 6.54 -10.11 -4.30
CA LEU A 82 5.13 -9.85 -4.53
C LEU A 82 4.34 -11.11 -4.18
N TYR A 83 3.39 -10.98 -3.27
CA TYR A 83 2.53 -12.06 -2.79
C TYR A 83 1.11 -11.88 -3.34
N PRO A 84 0.77 -12.47 -4.49
CA PRO A 84 -0.54 -12.31 -5.11
C PRO A 84 -1.56 -13.29 -4.53
N ARG A 85 -2.84 -12.92 -4.64
CA ARG A 85 -4.00 -13.77 -4.33
C ARG A 85 -4.06 -14.28 -2.89
N LEU A 86 -3.65 -13.43 -1.95
CA LEU A 86 -3.76 -13.72 -0.53
C LEU A 86 -5.16 -13.35 -0.05
N LEU A 87 -5.79 -14.23 0.71
CA LEU A 87 -7.04 -13.93 1.41
C LEU A 87 -6.73 -13.04 2.61
N MET A 88 -7.24 -11.81 2.60
CA MET A 88 -6.90 -10.79 3.59
C MET A 88 -8.07 -9.84 3.89
N LYS A 89 -7.97 -9.13 5.01
CA LYS A 89 -8.77 -7.94 5.30
C LYS A 89 -7.96 -6.96 6.13
N LEU A 90 -8.26 -5.68 6.00
CA LEU A 90 -7.60 -4.63 6.78
C LEU A 90 -8.52 -4.17 7.92
N ASP A 91 -8.10 -4.37 9.16
CA ASP A 91 -8.75 -3.80 10.34
C ASP A 91 -8.34 -2.33 10.48
N LEU A 92 -9.26 -1.41 10.20
CA LEU A 92 -8.99 0.03 10.24
C LEU A 92 -8.95 0.60 11.67
N PHE A 93 -9.46 -0.13 12.67
CA PHE A 93 -9.42 0.33 14.06
C PHE A 93 -8.11 -0.04 14.74
N ARG A 94 -7.62 -1.26 14.50
CA ARG A 94 -6.33 -1.72 15.02
C ARG A 94 -5.15 -1.41 14.10
N ASP A 95 -5.43 -0.99 12.87
CA ASP A 95 -4.43 -0.75 11.81
C ASP A 95 -3.63 -2.03 11.47
N GLU A 96 -4.35 -3.17 11.42
CA GLU A 96 -3.77 -4.50 11.26
C GLU A 96 -4.22 -5.14 9.94
N LEU A 97 -3.25 -5.56 9.11
CA LEU A 97 -3.54 -6.38 7.93
C LEU A 97 -3.65 -7.85 8.36
N VAL A 98 -4.86 -8.39 8.30
CA VAL A 98 -5.18 -9.74 8.74
C VAL A 98 -5.20 -10.67 7.53
N LEU A 99 -4.45 -11.76 7.61
CA LEU A 99 -4.30 -12.77 6.57
C LEU A 99 -4.93 -14.09 7.00
N GLN A 100 -5.64 -14.71 6.08
CA GLN A 100 -6.09 -16.10 6.23
C GLN A 100 -4.97 -17.03 5.74
N SER A 101 -4.43 -17.84 6.66
CA SER A 101 -3.45 -18.87 6.30
C SER A 101 -4.12 -20.03 5.54
N PRO A 102 -3.45 -20.67 4.55
CA PRO A 102 -4.03 -21.74 3.74
C PRO A 102 -4.41 -23.01 4.53
N LYS A 103 -3.73 -23.28 5.66
CA LYS A 103 -3.87 -24.55 6.42
C LYS A 103 -4.09 -24.40 7.93
N LYS A 104 -3.92 -23.21 8.52
CA LYS A 104 -4.18 -22.98 9.95
C LYS A 104 -5.65 -22.67 10.26
N LEU A 105 -6.06 -23.01 11.49
CA LEU A 105 -7.38 -22.70 12.07
C LEU A 105 -7.62 -21.20 12.32
N TYR A 106 -6.57 -20.38 12.42
CA TYR A 106 -6.67 -18.98 12.86
C TYR A 106 -6.02 -17.98 11.88
N PRO A 107 -6.56 -16.75 11.77
CA PRO A 107 -5.95 -15.67 10.99
C PRO A 107 -4.69 -15.10 11.67
N VAL A 108 -3.78 -14.53 10.88
CA VAL A 108 -2.52 -13.93 11.35
C VAL A 108 -2.43 -12.46 10.94
N VAL A 109 -1.80 -11.63 11.78
CA VAL A 109 -1.55 -10.22 11.47
C VAL A 109 -0.19 -10.09 10.79
N ALA A 110 -0.15 -9.58 9.56
CA ALA A 110 1.11 -9.37 8.86
C ALA A 110 1.98 -8.30 9.56
N GLU A 111 3.30 -8.50 9.55
CA GLU A 111 4.26 -7.52 10.09
C GLU A 111 4.25 -6.24 9.24
N LYS A 112 3.64 -5.18 9.76
CA LYS A 112 3.44 -3.90 9.07
C LYS A 112 4.72 -3.30 8.49
N ASP A 113 5.83 -3.35 9.22
CA ASP A 113 7.12 -2.78 8.82
C ASP A 113 7.77 -3.49 7.62
N ARG A 114 7.28 -4.68 7.26
CA ARG A 114 7.75 -5.41 6.09
C ARG A 114 6.95 -5.10 4.84
N ILE A 115 5.83 -4.39 4.95
CA ILE A 115 4.88 -4.18 3.85
C ILE A 115 5.21 -2.89 3.13
N ASP A 116 5.50 -2.97 1.83
CA ASP A 116 5.69 -1.79 0.99
C ASP A 116 4.33 -1.23 0.57
N TYR A 117 3.46 -2.10 0.05
CA TYR A 117 2.10 -1.75 -0.35
C TYR A 117 1.16 -2.95 -0.36
N ILE A 118 -0.14 -2.65 -0.34
CA ILE A 118 -1.23 -3.62 -0.42
C ILE A 118 -2.18 -3.20 -1.54
N LEU A 119 -2.61 -4.15 -2.36
CA LEU A 119 -3.72 -3.99 -3.30
C LEU A 119 -4.90 -4.82 -2.80
N LEU A 120 -5.96 -4.15 -2.37
CA LEU A 120 -7.15 -4.78 -1.77
C LEU A 120 -8.40 -3.97 -2.08
N ASN A 121 -9.48 -4.63 -2.53
CA ASN A 121 -10.77 -3.99 -2.82
C ASN A 121 -10.67 -2.80 -3.81
N GLY A 122 -9.75 -2.89 -4.77
CA GLY A 122 -9.48 -1.82 -5.74
C GLY A 122 -8.66 -0.65 -5.19
N TYR A 123 -8.22 -0.70 -3.93
CA TYR A 123 -7.38 0.32 -3.32
C TYR A 123 -5.91 -0.07 -3.32
N HIS A 124 -5.08 0.92 -3.60
CA HIS A 124 -3.65 0.89 -3.31
C HIS A 124 -3.44 1.49 -1.92
N ILE A 125 -2.90 0.70 -0.99
CA ILE A 125 -2.73 1.06 0.41
C ILE A 125 -1.24 0.98 0.75
N ILE A 126 -0.75 1.95 1.51
CA ILE A 126 0.67 2.03 1.92
C ILE A 126 0.78 2.37 3.39
N ASN A 127 1.87 1.96 4.04
CA ASN A 127 2.33 2.62 5.25
C ASN A 127 2.98 3.97 4.83
N PRO A 128 2.58 5.13 5.40
CA PRO A 128 3.22 6.41 5.13
C PRO A 128 4.76 6.43 5.25
N SER A 129 5.35 5.58 6.10
CA SER A 129 6.81 5.48 6.27
C SER A 129 7.56 5.11 5.00
N VAL A 130 6.96 4.35 4.08
CA VAL A 130 7.59 3.96 2.80
C VAL A 130 7.82 5.15 1.86
N ARG A 131 7.17 6.29 2.15
CA ARG A 131 7.31 7.55 1.43
C ARG A 131 7.96 8.65 2.28
N GLY A 132 8.35 8.35 3.52
CA GLY A 132 8.82 9.36 4.47
C GLY A 132 7.71 10.32 4.94
N TRP A 133 6.46 9.88 4.94
CA TRP A 133 5.30 10.72 5.30
C TRP A 133 4.80 10.50 6.73
N GLN A 134 5.44 9.64 7.52
CA GLN A 134 5.01 9.29 8.88
C GLN A 134 4.88 10.52 9.79
N ASP A 135 5.80 11.47 9.69
CA ASP A 135 5.77 12.71 10.48
C ASP A 135 4.71 13.71 9.98
N LEU A 136 4.21 13.52 8.76
CA LEU A 136 3.25 14.42 8.10
C LEU A 136 1.80 13.97 8.30
N ILE A 137 1.55 12.67 8.28
CA ILE A 137 0.19 12.11 8.28
C ILE A 137 -0.02 10.99 9.31
N GLY A 138 0.99 10.67 10.12
CA GLY A 138 0.98 9.52 11.03
C GLY A 138 1.47 8.25 10.34
N ASP A 139 1.56 7.17 11.10
CA ASP A 139 2.08 5.87 10.62
C ASP A 139 0.96 4.92 10.15
N GLU A 140 -0.31 5.23 10.43
CA GLU A 140 -1.43 4.34 10.06
C GLU A 140 -1.56 4.16 8.54
N TYR A 141 -2.02 2.98 8.11
CA TYR A 141 -2.21 2.69 6.69
C TYR A 141 -3.09 3.75 6.02
N VAL A 142 -2.66 4.19 4.84
CA VAL A 142 -3.41 5.16 4.03
C VAL A 142 -3.68 4.62 2.63
N VAL A 143 -4.80 5.01 2.05
CA VAL A 143 -5.14 4.73 0.66
C VAL A 143 -4.53 5.79 -0.24
N LEU A 144 -3.70 5.39 -1.18
CA LEU A 144 -3.12 6.23 -2.22
C LEU A 144 -4.07 6.27 -3.42
N LEU A 145 -4.91 7.30 -3.50
CA LEU A 145 -5.91 7.46 -4.57
C LEU A 145 -5.29 7.90 -5.90
N SER A 146 -4.16 8.60 -5.84
CA SER A 146 -3.36 8.98 -7.01
C SER A 146 -1.92 9.16 -6.58
N ASP A 147 -0.99 8.50 -7.26
CA ASP A 147 0.45 8.68 -7.10
C ASP A 147 0.98 9.54 -8.25
N SER A 148 0.74 10.84 -8.17
CA SER A 148 1.11 11.83 -9.19
C SER A 148 2.07 12.88 -8.61
N ILE A 149 2.27 14.01 -9.30
CA ILE A 149 3.14 15.10 -8.80
C ILE A 149 2.63 15.62 -7.45
N TYR A 150 1.30 15.68 -7.28
CA TYR A 150 0.65 15.98 -6.02
C TYR A 150 -0.19 14.77 -5.57
N PRO A 151 0.39 13.81 -4.84
CA PRO A 151 -0.31 12.63 -4.38
C PRO A 151 -1.62 12.95 -3.64
N VAL A 152 -2.67 12.18 -3.92
CA VAL A 152 -3.96 12.30 -3.24
C VAL A 152 -4.15 11.09 -2.34
N ILE A 153 -4.35 11.35 -1.05
CA ILE A 153 -4.41 10.32 -0.01
C ILE A 153 -5.80 10.34 0.64
N LYS A 154 -6.34 9.17 0.93
CA LYS A 154 -7.47 8.97 1.83
C LYS A 154 -6.99 8.23 3.08
N LYS A 155 -7.32 8.78 4.25
CA LYS A 155 -7.07 8.20 5.56
C LYS A 155 -8.39 7.94 6.28
N TYR A 156 -8.51 6.76 6.89
CA TYR A 156 -9.64 6.43 7.74
C TYR A 156 -9.35 6.83 9.19
N ILE A 157 -10.36 7.38 9.86
CA ILE A 157 -10.34 7.68 11.29
C ILE A 157 -11.47 6.86 11.91
N VAL A 158 -11.12 5.88 12.74
CA VAL A 158 -12.07 4.96 13.34
C VAL A 158 -12.11 5.18 14.85
N THR A 159 -13.32 5.34 15.39
CA THR A 159 -13.54 5.40 16.85
C THR A 159 -14.51 4.31 17.27
N TYR A 160 -14.24 3.68 18.41
CA TYR A 160 -15.13 2.72 19.03
C TYR A 160 -16.07 3.44 20.01
N GLU A 161 -17.37 3.14 19.92
CA GLU A 161 -18.44 3.79 20.69
C GLU A 161 -19.28 2.73 21.40
N GLU A 162 -19.53 2.93 22.69
CA GLU A 162 -20.48 2.14 23.47
C GLU A 162 -21.63 3.05 23.93
N LYS A 163 -22.86 2.57 23.75
CA LYS A 163 -24.07 3.24 24.20
C LYS A 163 -24.86 2.32 25.12
N VAL A 164 -25.26 2.85 26.27
CA VAL A 164 -26.12 2.14 27.21
C VAL A 164 -27.57 2.36 26.79
N ASN A 165 -28.24 1.28 26.39
CA ASN A 165 -29.65 1.26 26.03
C ASN A 165 -30.39 0.41 27.08
N GLY A 166 -30.81 1.05 28.17
CA GLY A 166 -31.45 0.38 29.31
C GLY A 166 -30.49 -0.58 29.99
N LEU A 167 -30.80 -1.88 29.94
CA LEU A 167 -29.96 -2.96 30.50
C LEU A 167 -28.95 -3.55 29.50
N SER A 168 -28.90 -3.03 28.26
CA SER A 168 -28.00 -3.53 27.21
C SER A 168 -26.92 -2.49 26.86
N ILE A 169 -25.74 -2.97 26.46
CA ILE A 169 -24.67 -2.15 25.91
C ILE A 169 -24.59 -2.43 24.42
N GLU A 170 -24.78 -1.39 23.61
CA GLU A 170 -24.61 -1.44 22.16
C GLU A 170 -23.22 -0.89 21.81
N ALA A 171 -22.36 -1.74 21.25
CA ALA A 171 -21.03 -1.37 20.79
C ALA A 171 -20.99 -1.19 19.26
N SER A 172 -20.29 -0.16 18.78
CA SER A 172 -20.21 0.15 17.36
C SER A 172 -18.91 0.89 17.00
N PHE A 173 -18.57 0.92 15.72
CA PHE A 173 -17.48 1.73 15.18
C PHE A 173 -18.02 2.91 14.38
N ARG A 174 -17.47 4.09 14.60
CA ARG A 174 -17.66 5.26 13.73
C ARG A 174 -16.43 5.43 12.85
N ILE A 175 -16.61 5.19 11.56
CA ILE A 175 -15.56 5.32 10.53
C ILE A 175 -15.77 6.65 9.80
N LYS A 176 -14.72 7.49 9.75
CA LYS A 176 -14.72 8.74 9.01
C LYS A 176 -13.57 8.75 8.00
N GLU A 177 -13.83 9.34 6.84
CA GLU A 177 -12.81 9.53 5.81
C GLU A 177 -12.23 10.93 5.89
N ARG A 178 -10.91 11.04 5.74
CA ARG A 178 -10.19 12.29 5.57
C ARG A 178 -9.35 12.21 4.31
N PHE A 179 -9.33 13.30 3.56
CA PHE A 179 -8.58 13.40 2.31
C PHE A 179 -7.45 14.40 2.47
N TYR A 180 -6.32 14.09 1.85
CA TYR A 180 -5.11 14.91 1.88
C TYR A 180 -4.51 15.03 0.48
N VAL A 181 -3.86 16.16 0.22
CA VAL A 181 -3.00 16.36 -0.96
C VAL A 181 -1.59 16.62 -0.48
N VAL A 182 -0.63 15.86 -0.99
CA VAL A 182 0.79 16.09 -0.71
C VAL A 182 1.33 17.14 -1.66
N LYS A 183 1.89 18.22 -1.12
CA LYS A 183 2.50 19.33 -1.88
C LYS A 183 3.64 19.91 -1.05
N GLU A 184 4.79 20.17 -1.67
CA GLU A 184 5.94 20.84 -1.02
C GLU A 184 6.33 20.19 0.32
N ASN A 185 6.43 18.85 0.34
CA ASN A 185 6.77 18.05 1.52
C ASN A 185 5.81 18.24 2.72
N ARG A 186 4.53 18.52 2.46
CA ARG A 186 3.46 18.65 3.46
C ARG A 186 2.19 17.93 3.02
N CYS A 187 1.46 17.36 3.97
CA CYS A 187 0.16 16.73 3.76
C CYS A 187 -0.98 17.71 4.11
N TYR A 188 -1.62 18.31 3.10
CA TYR A 188 -2.68 19.29 3.30
C TYR A 188 -4.06 18.62 3.37
N PRO A 189 -4.84 18.77 4.46
CA PRO A 189 -6.18 18.21 4.54
C PRO A 189 -7.16 18.96 3.62
N VAL A 190 -7.89 18.22 2.78
CA VAL A 190 -8.87 18.74 1.82
C VAL A 190 -10.27 18.19 2.09
N LYS A 191 -11.05 18.92 2.88
CA LYS A 191 -12.41 18.49 3.26
C LYS A 191 -13.50 18.77 2.22
N ASN A 192 -13.24 19.62 1.24
CA ASN A 192 -14.23 20.03 0.22
C ASN A 192 -13.55 20.74 -0.97
N LYS A 193 -14.34 21.04 -2.02
CA LYS A 193 -13.91 21.79 -3.20
C LYS A 193 -13.14 23.07 -2.84
N ARG A 194 -13.63 23.87 -1.89
CA ARG A 194 -12.99 25.14 -1.51
C ARG A 194 -11.60 24.92 -0.92
N ALA A 195 -11.45 23.96 -0.01
CA ALA A 195 -10.16 23.62 0.59
C ALA A 195 -9.16 23.17 -0.47
N LEU A 196 -9.57 22.29 -1.38
CA LEU A 196 -8.72 21.84 -2.48
C LEU A 196 -8.27 22.99 -3.39
N LEU A 197 -9.22 23.83 -3.84
CA LEU A 197 -8.91 24.95 -4.73
C LEU A 197 -8.01 26.01 -4.08
N ASN A 198 -8.05 26.13 -2.75
CA ASN A 198 -7.17 27.04 -2.02
C ASN A 198 -5.71 26.56 -1.99
N LEU A 199 -5.43 25.29 -2.26
CA LEU A 199 -4.06 24.78 -2.41
C LEU A 199 -3.42 25.19 -3.74
N PHE A 200 -4.24 25.57 -4.72
CA PHE A 200 -3.84 25.93 -6.09
C PHE A 200 -4.39 27.31 -6.46
N PRO A 201 -3.96 28.38 -5.76
CA PRO A 201 -4.55 29.72 -5.90
C PRO A 201 -4.36 30.32 -7.31
N ASP A 202 -3.28 29.97 -7.98
CA ASP A 202 -2.87 30.43 -9.31
C ASP A 202 -3.79 29.94 -10.44
N LYS A 203 -4.41 28.75 -10.30
CA LYS A 203 -5.37 28.19 -11.28
C LYS A 203 -6.78 28.04 -10.72
N LYS A 204 -7.09 28.72 -9.62
CA LYS A 204 -8.33 28.53 -8.87
C LYS A 204 -9.59 28.75 -9.72
N LYS A 205 -9.58 29.73 -10.64
CA LYS A 205 -10.74 30.03 -11.50
C LYS A 205 -10.97 28.93 -12.53
N GLU A 206 -9.90 28.50 -13.20
CA GLU A 206 -9.88 27.45 -14.22
C GLU A 206 -10.34 26.11 -13.62
N LEU A 207 -9.76 25.72 -12.49
CA LEU A 207 -10.14 24.48 -11.79
C LEU A 207 -11.59 24.52 -11.28
N SER A 208 -12.06 25.68 -10.81
CA SER A 208 -13.45 25.83 -10.38
C SER A 208 -14.44 25.67 -11.54
N ARG A 209 -14.10 26.24 -12.71
CA ARG A 209 -14.87 26.09 -13.96
C ARG A 209 -14.87 24.64 -14.42
N TYR A 210 -13.71 24.00 -14.49
CA TYR A 210 -13.56 22.60 -14.88
C TYR A 210 -14.37 21.67 -13.96
N ALA A 211 -14.31 21.87 -12.65
CA ALA A 211 -15.12 21.10 -11.70
C ALA A 211 -16.63 21.19 -11.97
N ARG A 212 -17.11 22.34 -12.45
CA ARG A 212 -18.52 22.55 -12.80
C ARG A 212 -18.87 21.87 -14.12
N GLU A 213 -18.02 22.00 -15.13
CA GLU A 213 -18.20 21.37 -16.45
C GLU A 213 -18.22 19.85 -16.35
N GLN A 214 -17.31 19.27 -15.55
CA GLN A 214 -17.26 17.84 -15.25
C GLN A 214 -18.32 17.38 -14.23
N LYS A 215 -19.17 18.29 -13.75
CA LYS A 215 -20.25 18.01 -12.78
C LYS A 215 -19.75 17.24 -11.53
N LEU A 216 -18.56 17.57 -11.04
CA LEU A 216 -17.92 16.84 -9.94
C LEU A 216 -18.70 17.02 -8.63
N ASN A 217 -18.93 15.91 -7.93
CA ASN A 217 -19.64 15.89 -6.66
C ASN A 217 -18.71 15.51 -5.50
N PHE A 218 -18.20 16.52 -4.80
CA PHE A 218 -17.30 16.36 -3.65
C PHE A 218 -17.94 15.75 -2.40
N LYS A 219 -19.27 15.61 -2.37
CA LYS A 219 -19.98 15.00 -1.24
C LYS A 219 -20.31 13.53 -1.50
N LYS A 220 -20.76 13.22 -2.73
CA LYS A 220 -21.16 11.86 -3.12
C LYS A 220 -19.97 11.02 -3.61
N TRP A 221 -19.05 11.64 -4.34
CA TRP A 221 -17.89 10.97 -4.97
C TRP A 221 -16.59 11.75 -4.68
N PRO A 222 -16.21 11.93 -3.41
CA PRO A 222 -15.08 12.76 -3.01
C PRO A 222 -13.76 12.29 -3.64
N GLU A 223 -13.49 10.98 -3.63
CA GLU A 223 -12.26 10.39 -4.19
C GLU A 223 -12.02 10.82 -5.64
N GLN A 224 -13.00 10.52 -6.50
CA GLN A 224 -12.96 10.89 -7.91
C GLN A 224 -12.84 12.41 -8.10
N ALA A 225 -13.58 13.20 -7.31
CA ALA A 225 -13.59 14.64 -7.44
C ALA A 225 -12.23 15.28 -7.06
N PHE A 226 -11.60 14.81 -5.98
CA PHE A 226 -10.28 15.28 -5.55
C PHE A 226 -9.21 14.90 -6.56
N VAL A 227 -9.13 13.62 -6.95
CA VAL A 227 -8.15 13.13 -7.93
C VAL A 227 -8.28 13.87 -9.27
N THR A 228 -9.51 14.03 -9.77
CA THR A 228 -9.75 14.70 -11.06
C THR A 228 -9.23 16.14 -11.07
N ILE A 229 -9.45 16.91 -10.00
CA ILE A 229 -8.99 18.31 -9.97
C ILE A 229 -7.48 18.41 -9.79
N VAL A 230 -6.88 17.54 -8.99
CA VAL A 230 -5.43 17.53 -8.83
C VAL A 230 -4.74 17.20 -10.16
N LYS A 231 -5.20 16.17 -10.87
CA LYS A 231 -4.69 15.83 -12.21
C LYS A 231 -4.89 16.95 -13.23
N GLN A 232 -6.01 17.66 -13.16
CA GLN A 232 -6.23 18.82 -14.03
C GLN A 232 -5.25 19.95 -13.72
N TYR A 233 -4.95 20.23 -12.44
CA TYR A 233 -3.95 21.22 -12.08
C TYR A 233 -2.56 20.86 -12.60
N GLU A 234 -2.16 19.60 -12.47
CA GLU A 234 -0.90 19.09 -13.04
C GLU A 234 -0.87 19.29 -14.56
N THR A 235 -1.97 19.02 -15.26
CA THR A 235 -2.06 19.20 -16.71
C THR A 235 -1.95 20.66 -17.15
N LEU A 236 -2.42 21.61 -16.34
CA LEU A 236 -2.34 23.05 -16.63
C LEU A 236 -0.95 23.65 -16.37
N ASN A 237 -0.05 22.90 -15.72
CA ASN A 237 1.30 23.32 -15.32
C ASN A 237 2.40 22.41 -15.87
N LYS A 238 2.06 21.51 -16.78
CA LYS A 238 3.01 20.87 -17.69
C LYS A 238 3.28 21.82 -18.85
#